data_AF-A0A8S8YNG6-F1
#
_entry.id   AF-A0A8S8YNG6-F1
#
_cell.length_a   1.000
_cell.length_b   1.000
_cell.length_c   1.000
_cell.angle_alpha   90.00
_cell.angle_beta   90.00
_cell.angle_gamma   90.00
#
_symmetry.space_group_name_H-M   'P 1'
#
loop_
_entity.id
_entity.type
_entity.pdbx_description
1 polymer ?
#
loop_
_entity_poly.entity_id
_entity_poly.type
_entity_poly.pdbx_seq_one_letter_code
_entity_poly.pdbx_strand_id
1 'polypeptide(L)'
;MDIDITGPNVPKMLGLENADLNVEEGQIHPAEGPSGVKVISMAFLLEDPDKPVIWRGPIKLGAIQQFIGDVAWGELDALIIDFPPGTGDEPLTVSQSPPGDRWRSYRDYSSRSRPPR
;
A
#
# COMPACT_ATOMS: atom_id res chain seq x y z
N MET A 1 1.60 -2.51 3.63
CA MET A 1 0.27 -2.01 3.20
C MET A 1 -0.71 -2.28 4.32
N ASP A 2 -1.41 -1.28 4.78
CA ASP A 2 -2.35 -1.36 5.87
C ASP A 2 -3.76 -1.14 5.32
N ILE A 3 -4.63 -2.14 5.46
CA ILE A 3 -6.01 -2.08 4.95
C ILE A 3 -7.04 -2.20 6.07
N ASP A 4 -6.59 -2.12 7.33
CA ASP A 4 -7.45 -1.92 8.48
C ASP A 4 -7.63 -0.41 8.74
N ILE A 5 -8.87 0.01 8.92
CA ILE A 5 -9.23 1.41 9.23
C ILE A 5 -9.56 1.54 10.72
N THR A 6 -9.88 0.42 11.38
CA THR A 6 -10.47 0.37 12.71
C THR A 6 -9.46 0.14 13.83
N GLY A 7 -8.24 -0.28 13.47
CA GLY A 7 -7.15 -0.60 14.40
C GLY A 7 -6.19 0.57 14.69
N PRO A 8 -5.20 0.36 15.57
CA PRO A 8 -4.06 1.26 15.69
C PRO A 8 -3.27 1.27 14.37
N ASN A 9 -3.44 2.35 13.60
CA ASN A 9 -2.96 2.43 12.22
C ASN A 9 -1.41 2.41 12.13
N VAL A 10 -0.88 1.64 11.18
CA VAL A 10 0.57 1.54 10.89
C VAL A 10 1.23 2.92 10.70
N PRO A 11 0.62 3.89 9.99
CA PRO A 11 1.15 5.25 9.90
C PRO A 11 1.43 5.90 11.26
N LYS A 12 0.53 5.76 12.23
CA LYS A 12 0.70 6.34 13.57
C LYS A 12 1.88 5.72 14.29
N MET A 13 2.05 4.40 14.19
CA MET A 13 3.18 3.69 14.79
C MET A 13 4.53 4.12 14.21
N LEU A 14 4.54 4.56 12.95
CA LEU A 14 5.73 5.00 12.23
C LEU A 14 5.93 6.53 12.24
N GLY A 15 5.03 7.29 12.87
CA GLY A 15 5.07 8.76 12.88
C GLY A 15 4.72 9.41 11.53
N LEU A 16 3.96 8.72 10.69
CA LEU A 16 3.55 9.12 9.34
C LEU A 16 2.09 9.61 9.29
N GLU A 17 1.52 10.00 10.43
CA GLU A 17 0.11 10.41 10.55
C GLU A 17 -0.27 11.66 9.74
N ASN A 18 0.72 12.48 9.34
CA ASN A 18 0.52 13.66 8.50
C ASN A 18 1.03 13.43 7.06
N ALA A 19 1.27 12.19 6.66
CA ALA A 19 1.70 11.88 5.30
C ALA A 19 0.49 11.94 4.34
N ASP A 20 0.58 12.79 3.33
CA ASP A 20 -0.41 12.88 2.26
C ASP A 20 -0.11 11.84 1.16
N LEU A 21 -1.18 11.30 0.57
CA LEU A 21 -1.05 10.49 -0.65
C LEU A 21 -0.71 11.38 -1.82
N ASN A 22 0.54 11.29 -2.30
CA ASN A 22 0.92 11.94 -3.54
C ASN A 22 0.57 11.05 -4.73
N VAL A 23 -0.08 11.64 -5.73
CA VAL A 23 -0.44 10.96 -6.98
C VAL A 23 0.14 11.75 -8.14
N GLU A 24 1.11 11.15 -8.83
CA GLU A 24 1.79 11.75 -9.99
C GLU A 24 1.71 10.79 -11.16
N GLU A 25 1.38 11.30 -12.35
CA GLU A 25 1.32 10.51 -13.60
C GLU A 25 0.43 9.24 -13.51
N GLY A 26 -0.57 9.25 -12.64
CA GLY A 26 -1.46 8.11 -12.41
C GLY A 26 -0.86 6.99 -11.54
N GLN A 27 0.29 7.23 -10.90
CA GLN A 27 0.85 6.36 -9.86
C GLN A 27 0.70 6.98 -8.48
N ILE A 28 0.45 6.12 -7.48
CA ILE A 28 0.38 6.52 -6.08
C ILE A 28 1.77 6.35 -5.46
N HIS A 29 2.31 7.40 -4.88
CA HIS A 29 3.60 7.33 -4.18
C HIS A 29 3.37 6.97 -2.71
N PRO A 30 3.98 5.88 -2.21
CA PRO A 30 3.83 5.50 -0.81
C PRO A 30 4.60 6.46 0.10
N ALA A 31 4.12 6.63 1.33
CA ALA A 31 4.86 7.34 2.36
C ALA A 31 6.15 6.58 2.72
N GLU A 32 7.24 7.30 2.93
CA GLU A 32 8.51 6.71 3.35
C GLU A 32 8.62 6.74 4.87
N GLY A 33 8.58 5.55 5.48
CA GLY A 33 8.81 5.34 6.89
C GLY A 33 10.30 5.19 7.25
N PRO A 34 10.59 4.94 8.53
CA PRO A 34 11.93 4.65 9.01
C PRO A 34 12.60 3.55 8.18
N SER A 35 13.90 3.71 7.93
CA SER A 35 14.71 2.74 7.18
C SER A 35 14.25 2.50 5.73
N GLY A 36 13.49 3.42 5.14
CA GLY A 36 13.04 3.34 3.75
C GLY A 36 11.86 2.38 3.52
N VAL A 37 11.15 2.00 4.59
CA VAL A 37 9.95 1.17 4.46
C VAL A 37 8.86 1.97 3.76
N LYS A 38 8.33 1.44 2.66
CA LYS A 38 7.22 2.03 1.93
C LYS A 38 5.90 1.70 2.60
N VAL A 39 5.10 2.72 2.88
CA VAL A 39 3.85 2.60 3.63
C VAL A 39 2.70 3.20 2.83
N ILE A 40 1.64 2.42 2.70
CA ILE A 40 0.31 2.86 2.29
C ILE A 40 -0.68 2.31 3.31
N SER A 41 -1.61 3.16 3.73
CA SER A 41 -2.69 2.82 4.64
C SER A 41 -4.01 3.40 4.15
N MET A 42 -5.11 2.68 4.40
CA MET A 42 -6.46 3.22 4.22
C MET A 42 -6.71 4.47 5.09
N ALA A 43 -5.98 4.63 6.20
CA ALA A 43 -6.06 5.82 7.04
C ALA A 43 -5.70 7.11 6.28
N PHE A 44 -4.85 7.03 5.25
CA PHE A 44 -4.50 8.20 4.42
C PHE A 44 -5.64 8.67 3.51
N LEU A 45 -6.70 7.86 3.34
CA LEU A 45 -7.89 8.24 2.57
C LEU A 45 -8.93 8.96 3.43
N LEU A 46 -8.71 9.07 4.74
CA LEU A 46 -9.61 9.78 5.65
C LEU A 46 -9.21 11.24 5.73
N GLU A 47 -10.13 12.15 5.37
CA GLU A 47 -9.94 13.60 5.58
C GLU A 47 -9.89 13.97 7.06
N ASP A 48 -10.57 13.18 7.91
CA ASP A 48 -10.63 13.38 9.34
C ASP A 48 -10.53 12.03 10.06
N PRO A 49 -9.42 11.75 10.77
CA PRO A 49 -9.20 10.48 11.44
C PRO A 49 -10.17 10.23 12.62
N ASP A 50 -10.81 11.27 13.14
CA ASP A 50 -11.78 11.15 14.23
C ASP A 50 -13.22 10.91 13.72
N LYS A 51 -13.45 10.96 12.39
CA LYS A 51 -14.76 10.70 11.81
C LYS A 51 -14.92 9.24 11.41
N PRO A 52 -15.96 8.54 11.91
CA PRO A 52 -16.23 7.18 11.48
C PRO A 52 -16.70 7.16 10.02
N VAL A 53 -15.90 6.56 9.15
CA VAL A 53 -16.27 6.34 7.75
C VAL A 53 -16.69 4.88 7.55
N ILE A 54 -17.90 4.68 7.04
CA ILE A 54 -18.40 3.34 6.69
C ILE A 54 -17.98 3.02 5.26
N TRP A 55 -16.92 2.24 5.12
CA TRP A 55 -16.50 1.72 3.82
C TRP A 55 -17.35 0.52 3.44
N ARG A 56 -18.09 0.62 2.33
CA ARG A 56 -18.82 -0.51 1.76
C ARG A 56 -17.84 -1.45 1.05
N GLY A 57 -18.10 -2.77 1.11
CA GLY A 57 -17.25 -3.82 0.54
C GLY A 57 -16.66 -3.48 -0.84
N PRO A 58 -17.47 -3.12 -1.85
CA PRO A 58 -16.96 -2.80 -3.19
C PRO A 58 -15.95 -1.64 -3.22
N ILE A 59 -16.17 -0.58 -2.43
CA ILE A 59 -15.27 0.57 -2.38
C ILE A 59 -13.95 0.16 -1.72
N LYS A 60 -14.03 -0.59 -0.62
CA LYS A 60 -12.84 -1.11 0.07
C LYS A 60 -12.02 -2.01 -0.85
N LEU A 61 -12.66 -2.98 -1.51
CA LEU A 61 -11.99 -3.90 -2.43
C LEU A 61 -11.34 -3.18 -3.60
N GLY A 62 -12.01 -2.17 -4.17
CA GLY A 62 -11.44 -1.33 -5.23
C GLY A 62 -10.18 -0.59 -4.76
N ALA A 63 -10.20 0.01 -3.57
CA ALA A 63 -9.03 0.66 -3.01
C ALA A 63 -7.86 -0.31 -2.74
N ILE A 64 -8.14 -1.53 -2.26
CA ILE A 64 -7.11 -2.58 -2.09
C ILE A 64 -6.47 -2.93 -3.44
N GLN A 65 -7.29 -3.14 -4.48
CA GLN A 65 -6.79 -3.46 -5.83
C GLN A 65 -5.93 -2.31 -6.39
N GLN A 66 -6.39 -1.07 -6.22
CA GLN A 66 -5.65 0.13 -6.63
C GLN A 66 -4.30 0.23 -5.89
N PHE A 67 -4.26 -0.04 -4.59
CA PHE A 67 -3.01 -0.04 -3.83
C PHE A 67 -2.02 -1.12 -4.27
N ILE A 68 -2.49 -2.29 -4.70
CA ILE A 68 -1.60 -3.35 -5.21
C ILE A 68 -1.09 -3.01 -6.62
N GLY A 69 -1.93 -2.44 -7.48
CA GLY A 69 -1.62 -2.20 -8.89
C GLY A 69 -0.91 -0.88 -9.18
N ASP A 70 -1.34 0.20 -8.54
CA ASP A 70 -1.03 1.57 -8.98
C ASP A 70 -0.05 2.29 -8.06
N VAL A 71 0.25 1.72 -6.89
CA VAL A 71 1.30 2.26 -6.02
C VAL A 71 2.68 1.97 -6.61
N ALA A 72 3.54 2.98 -6.61
CA ALA A 72 4.94 2.91 -7.03
C ALA A 72 5.82 2.17 -6.01
N TRP A 73 5.49 0.92 -5.74
CA TRP A 73 6.23 0.05 -4.82
C TRP A 73 7.68 -0.17 -5.24
N GLY A 74 7.98 -0.11 -6.55
CA GLY A 74 9.29 -0.39 -7.09
C GLY A 74 9.73 -1.83 -6.80
N GLU A 75 11.02 -2.02 -6.54
CA GLU A 75 11.55 -3.32 -6.12
C GLU A 75 11.25 -3.56 -4.64
N LEU A 76 10.48 -4.60 -4.33
CA LEU A 76 10.34 -5.11 -2.96
C LEU A 76 10.74 -6.58 -2.89
N ASP A 77 11.39 -6.96 -1.80
CA ASP A 77 11.59 -8.35 -1.43
C ASP A 77 10.32 -8.98 -0.83
N ALA A 78 9.50 -8.15 -0.17
CA ALA A 78 8.25 -8.56 0.46
C ALA A 78 7.24 -7.40 0.53
N LEU A 79 5.96 -7.73 0.39
CA LEU A 79 4.84 -6.83 0.68
C LEU A 79 4.04 -7.43 1.84
N ILE A 80 4.08 -6.79 3.01
CA ILE A 80 3.28 -7.17 4.18
C ILE A 80 1.96 -6.43 4.12
N ILE A 81 0.86 -7.15 4.35
CA ILE A 81 -0.50 -6.61 4.29
C ILE A 81 -1.16 -6.83 5.66
N ASP A 82 -1.58 -5.73 6.29
CA ASP A 82 -2.32 -5.75 7.56
C ASP A 82 -3.83 -5.75 7.27
N PHE A 83 -4.50 -6.85 7.62
CA PHE A 83 -5.91 -7.07 7.34
C PHE A 83 -6.75 -6.73 8.58
N PRO A 84 -7.93 -6.08 8.41
CA PRO A 84 -8.85 -5.91 9.52
C PRO A 84 -9.28 -7.28 10.07
N PRO A 85 -9.60 -7.37 11.38
CA PRO A 85 -10.03 -8.63 11.98
C PRO A 85 -11.34 -9.13 11.35
N GLY A 86 -11.41 -10.42 11.05
CA GLY A 86 -12.60 -11.07 10.50
C GLY A 86 -12.31 -11.98 9.31
N THR A 87 -13.38 -12.45 8.66
CA THR A 87 -13.32 -13.33 7.47
C THR A 87 -13.90 -12.63 6.23
N GLY A 88 -13.69 -11.33 6.11
CA GLY A 88 -14.13 -10.59 4.92
C GLY A 88 -13.39 -11.03 3.65
N ASP A 89 -13.82 -10.51 2.50
CA ASP A 89 -13.29 -10.89 1.19
C ASP A 89 -11.91 -10.30 0.88
N GLU A 90 -11.33 -9.51 1.80
CA GLU A 90 -10.05 -8.83 1.58
C GLU A 90 -8.90 -9.80 1.28
N PRO A 91 -8.64 -10.88 2.07
CA PRO A 91 -7.54 -11.82 1.78
C PRO A 91 -7.72 -12.57 0.45
N LEU A 92 -8.97 -12.91 0.09
CA LEU A 92 -9.28 -13.56 -1.18
C LEU A 92 -8.99 -12.62 -2.35
N THR A 93 -9.40 -11.36 -2.23
CA THR A 93 -9.18 -10.33 -3.27
C THR A 93 -7.69 -10.11 -3.53
N VAL A 94 -6.89 -10.01 -2.47
CA VAL A 94 -5.42 -9.90 -2.56
C VAL A 94 -4.83 -11.13 -3.25
N SER A 95 -5.27 -12.34 -2.88
CA SER A 95 -4.75 -13.59 -3.45
C SER A 95 -5.05 -13.73 -4.95
N GLN A 96 -6.18 -13.18 -5.41
CA GLN A 96 -6.59 -13.18 -6.82
C GLN A 96 -6.01 -12.01 -7.63
N SER A 97 -5.48 -10.99 -6.94
CA SER A 97 -4.90 -9.80 -7.54
C SER A 97 -3.41 -9.73 -7.19
N PRO A 98 -2.59 -10.70 -7.65
CA PRO A 98 -1.16 -10.64 -7.37
C PRO A 98 -0.57 -9.36 -7.98
N PRO A 99 0.47 -8.79 -7.35
CA PRO A 99 1.20 -7.68 -7.93
C PRO A 99 1.64 -8.05 -9.37
N GLY A 100 1.20 -7.26 -10.36
CA GLY A 100 1.29 -7.61 -11.79
C GLY A 100 2.71 -7.67 -12.36
N ASP A 101 2.84 -7.99 -13.65
CA ASP A 101 4.13 -8.16 -14.35
C ASP A 101 5.09 -6.97 -14.29
N ARG A 102 4.59 -5.77 -13.99
CA ARG A 102 5.38 -4.55 -13.75
C ARG A 102 6.41 -4.75 -12.62
N TRP A 103 6.11 -5.62 -11.66
CA TRP A 103 7.02 -6.00 -10.57
C TRP A 103 8.20 -6.87 -11.02
N ARG A 104 8.05 -7.70 -12.07
CA ARG A 104 9.18 -8.48 -12.61
C ARG A 104 10.10 -7.62 -13.48
N SER A 105 9.54 -6.61 -14.15
CA SER A 105 10.27 -5.74 -15.08
C SER A 105 11.32 -4.86 -14.40
N TYR A 106 11.09 -4.37 -13.18
CA TYR A 106 12.08 -3.54 -12.47
C TYR A 106 13.27 -4.35 -11.95
N ARG A 107 13.05 -5.63 -11.60
CA ARG A 107 14.09 -6.56 -11.13
C ARG A 107 15.13 -6.86 -12.19
N ASP A 108 14.69 -6.92 -13.45
CA ASP A 108 15.58 -7.17 -14.57
C ASP A 108 16.38 -5.91 -14.96
N TYR A 109 15.83 -4.71 -14.74
CA TYR A 109 16.49 -3.44 -15.04
C TYR A 109 17.61 -3.10 -14.04
N SER A 110 17.43 -3.40 -12.74
CA SER A 110 18.45 -3.13 -11.70
C SER A 110 19.64 -4.09 -11.75
N SER A 111 19.48 -5.26 -12.38
CA SER A 111 20.55 -6.25 -12.56
C SER A 111 21.68 -5.79 -13.50
N ARG A 112 21.43 -4.77 -14.32
CA ARG A 112 22.39 -4.21 -15.31
C ARG A 112 23.15 -2.98 -14.82
N SER A 113 22.86 -2.49 -13.62
CA SER A 113 23.32 -1.18 -13.13
C SER A 113 24.22 -1.27 -11.90
N ARG A 114 25.07 -2.29 -11.80
CA ARG A 114 26.21 -2.27 -10.86
C ARG A 114 27.47 -1.85 -11.62
N PRO A 115 28.15 -0.74 -11.26
CA PRO A 115 29.46 -0.47 -11.81
C PRO A 115 30.46 -1.54 -11.31
N PRO A 116 31.44 -1.93 -12.13
CA PRO A 116 32.47 -2.88 -11.70
C PRO A 116 33.29 -2.27 -10.55
N ARG A 117 33.69 -3.13 -9.60
CA ARG A 117 34.59 -2.77 -8.49
C ARG A 117 35.99 -2.44 -9.00
#